data_AF-A0A847CTR8-F1
#
_entry.id   AF-A0A847CTR8-F1
#
_cell.length_a   1.000
_cell.length_b   1.000
_cell.length_c   1.000
_cell.angle_alpha   90.00
_cell.angle_beta   90.00
_cell.angle_gamma   90.00
#
_symmetry.space_group_name_H-M   'P 1'
#
loop_
_entity.id
_entity.type
_entity.pdbx_description
1 polymer ?
#
loop_
_entity_poly.entity_id
_entity_poly.type
_entity_poly.pdbx_seq_one_letter_code
_entity_poly.pdbx_strand_id
1 'polypeptide(L)'
;MVVLIKNSKSQRPDRELTRAETVTIVNRMLDRKADKAYVDTNVRSIISFTDLTNVYWAYYDIMEASNSHNYERLSNKEERWTKHWRPY
;
A
#
# COMPACT_ATOMS: atom_id res chain seq x y z
N MET A 1 7.23 -9.31 21.71
CA MET A 1 7.64 -9.03 20.32
C MET A 1 7.70 -7.51 20.16
N VAL A 2 8.89 -6.91 20.26
CA VAL A 2 9.09 -5.48 20.04
C VAL A 2 9.36 -5.31 18.55
N VAL A 3 8.50 -4.58 17.84
CA VAL A 3 8.74 -4.23 16.44
C VAL A 3 9.88 -3.21 16.44
N LEU A 4 11.09 -3.67 16.12
CA LEU A 4 12.25 -2.80 15.93
C LEU A 4 12.07 -2.07 14.59
N ILE A 5 11.64 -0.81 14.64
CA ILE A 5 11.68 0.09 13.48
C ILE A 5 13.15 0.40 13.22
N LYS A 6 13.76 -0.30 12.26
CA LYS A 6 15.14 -0.04 11.84
C LYS A 6 15.24 1.36 11.23
N ASN A 7 16.21 2.09 11.77
CA ASN A 7 16.48 3.51 11.60
C ASN A 7 16.75 3.89 10.13
N SER A 8 15.76 4.48 9.46
CA SER A 8 15.97 5.36 8.31
C SER A 8 14.90 6.45 8.33
N LYS A 9 15.35 7.67 8.64
CA LYS A 9 14.56 8.88 8.98
C LYS A 9 13.93 8.82 10.37
N SER A 10 14.41 9.73 11.24
CA SER A 10 13.90 9.97 12.60
C SER A 10 12.37 10.05 12.60
N GLN A 11 11.71 9.00 13.08
CA GLN A 11 10.33 9.09 13.50
C GLN A 11 10.35 9.80 14.85
N ARG A 12 9.99 11.08 14.84
CA ARG A 12 9.77 11.87 16.05
C ARG A 12 8.47 11.35 16.69
N PRO A 13 8.53 10.67 17.85
CA PRO A 13 7.36 9.99 18.42
C PRO A 13 6.22 10.94 18.81
N ASP A 14 6.52 12.22 18.95
CA ASP A 14 5.61 13.33 19.27
C ASP A 14 5.01 14.03 18.05
N ARG A 15 5.46 13.70 16.83
CA ARG A 15 4.93 14.30 15.60
C ARG A 15 3.69 13.55 15.11
N GLU A 16 2.68 14.30 14.68
CA GLU A 16 1.55 13.74 13.93
C GLU A 16 2.01 13.00 12.66
N LEU A 17 1.41 11.83 12.42
CA LEU A 17 1.65 11.03 11.22
C LEU A 17 0.73 11.48 10.09
N THR A 18 1.28 11.58 8.89
CA THR A 18 0.46 11.78 7.69
C THR A 18 -0.27 10.49 7.32
N ARG A 19 -1.39 10.60 6.58
CA ARG A 19 -2.14 9.43 6.07
C ARG A 19 -1.24 8.47 5.28
N ALA A 20 -0.35 9.00 4.46
CA ALA A 20 0.60 8.20 3.67
C ALA A 20 1.56 7.40 4.58
N GLU A 21 2.13 8.04 5.60
CA GLU A 21 3.00 7.36 6.57
C GLU A 21 2.26 6.30 7.37
N THR A 22 1.04 6.59 7.83
CA THR A 22 0.20 5.63 8.54
C THR A 22 -0.06 4.38 7.70
N VAL A 23 -0.49 4.56 6.45
CA VAL A 23 -0.78 3.43 5.54
C VAL A 23 0.48 2.59 5.30
N THR A 24 1.61 3.23 5.01
CA THR A 24 2.87 2.52 4.80
C THR A 24 3.31 1.73 6.05
N ILE A 25 3.11 2.26 7.26
CA ILE A 25 3.41 1.53 8.51
C ILE A 25 2.49 0.31 8.65
N VAL A 26 1.18 0.49 8.46
CA VAL A 26 0.19 -0.60 8.59
C VAL A 26 0.45 -1.71 7.58
N ASN A 27 0.72 -1.36 6.31
CA ASN A 27 1.06 -2.36 5.28
C ASN A 27 2.29 -3.18 5.69
N ARG A 28 3.33 -2.54 6.23
CA ARG A 28 4.52 -3.25 6.74
C ARG A 28 4.21 -4.13 7.94
N MET A 29 3.37 -3.67 8.88
CA MET A 29 2.97 -4.46 10.05
C MET A 29 2.21 -5.73 9.64
N LEU A 30 1.43 -5.65 8.57
CA LEU A 30 0.61 -6.75 8.06
C LEU A 30 1.29 -7.54 6.91
N ASP A 31 2.52 -7.18 6.53
CA ASP A 31 3.23 -7.71 5.36
C ASP A 31 2.38 -7.71 4.08
N ARG A 32 1.63 -6.62 3.87
CA ARG A 32 0.83 -6.36 2.66
C ARG A 32 1.67 -5.65 1.62
N LYS A 33 1.50 -6.03 0.35
CA LYS A 33 2.29 -5.49 -0.76
C LYS A 33 1.45 -5.37 -2.03
N ALA A 34 1.37 -4.17 -2.57
CA ALA A 34 0.68 -3.94 -3.83
C ALA A 34 1.31 -4.70 -4.99
N ASP A 35 0.48 -5.36 -5.79
CA ASP A 35 0.85 -5.79 -7.14
C ASP A 35 0.88 -4.56 -8.07
N LYS A 36 2.07 -3.96 -8.22
CA LYS A 36 2.25 -2.71 -8.98
C LYS A 36 1.80 -2.85 -10.44
N ALA A 37 2.11 -3.98 -11.07
CA ALA A 37 1.75 -4.21 -12.47
C ALA A 37 0.23 -4.32 -12.64
N TYR A 38 -0.44 -4.99 -11.70
CA TYR A 38 -1.90 -5.04 -11.69
C TYR A 38 -2.50 -3.65 -11.49
N VAL A 39 -2.01 -2.88 -10.51
CA VAL A 39 -2.47 -1.51 -10.24
C VAL A 39 -2.34 -0.62 -11.48
N ASP A 40 -1.18 -0.62 -12.12
CA ASP A 40 -0.92 0.23 -13.30
C ASP A 40 -1.82 -0.14 -14.48
N THR A 41 -2.06 -1.43 -14.69
CA THR A 41 -2.90 -1.92 -15.81
C THR A 41 -4.39 -1.70 -15.54
N ASN A 42 -4.80 -1.65 -14.26
CA ASN A 42 -6.21 -1.56 -13.84
C ASN A 42 -6.57 -0.20 -13.24
N VAL A 43 -5.77 0.85 -13.42
CA VAL A 43 -5.98 2.16 -12.79
C VAL A 43 -7.38 2.77 -13.06
N ARG A 44 -7.97 2.45 -14.21
CA ARG A 44 -9.32 2.91 -14.59
C ARG A 44 -10.47 2.08 -14.00
N SER A 45 -10.16 0.94 -13.38
CA SER A 45 -11.14 -0.01 -12.85
C SER A 45 -11.08 -0.19 -11.34
N ILE A 46 -10.01 0.25 -10.70
CA ILE A 46 -9.83 0.28 -9.25
C ILE A 46 -10.13 1.67 -8.69
N ILE A 47 -10.34 1.77 -7.38
CA ILE A 47 -10.47 3.05 -6.68
C ILE A 47 -9.15 3.80 -6.82
N SER A 48 -9.24 5.03 -7.32
CA SER A 48 -8.13 5.98 -7.44
C SER A 48 -8.56 7.35 -6.91
N PHE A 49 -7.59 8.20 -6.59
CA PHE A 49 -7.83 9.53 -6.04
C PHE A 49 -7.27 10.59 -6.98
N THR A 50 -8.02 11.67 -7.20
CA THR A 50 -7.65 12.73 -8.15
C THR A 50 -6.40 13.51 -7.73
N ASP A 51 -6.06 13.49 -6.45
CA ASP A 51 -4.89 14.14 -5.84
C ASP A 51 -3.71 13.17 -5.65
N LEU A 52 -3.81 11.93 -6.12
CA LEU A 52 -2.79 10.90 -5.98
C LEU A 52 -2.20 10.51 -7.35
N THR A 53 -0.94 10.87 -7.57
CA THR A 53 -0.21 10.53 -8.80
C THR A 53 0.75 9.36 -8.58
N ASN A 54 1.02 8.58 -9.62
CA ASN A 54 1.91 7.40 -9.54
C ASN A 54 3.39 7.73 -9.27
N VAL A 55 3.78 9.00 -9.40
CA VAL A 55 5.10 9.50 -9.01
C VAL A 55 5.22 9.75 -7.50
N TYR A 56 4.10 9.78 -6.76
CA TYR A 56 4.12 9.97 -5.32
C TYR A 56 4.72 8.75 -4.61
N TRP A 57 5.61 8.99 -3.64
CA TRP A 57 6.40 7.92 -3.02
C TRP A 57 5.57 6.82 -2.33
N ALA A 58 4.38 7.17 -1.84
CA ALA A 58 3.46 6.24 -1.16
C ALA A 58 2.31 5.78 -2.07
N TYR A 59 2.36 6.03 -3.38
CA TYR A 59 1.28 5.69 -4.32
C TYR A 59 0.79 4.26 -4.13
N TYR A 60 1.69 3.27 -4.26
CA TYR A 60 1.31 1.87 -4.18
C TYR A 60 0.86 1.43 -2.78
N ASP A 61 1.42 2.02 -1.71
CA ASP A 61 0.97 1.75 -0.34
C ASP A 61 -0.49 2.22 -0.16
N ILE A 62 -0.83 3.39 -0.69
CA ILE A 62 -2.20 3.93 -0.65
C ILE A 62 -3.14 3.07 -1.51
N MET A 63 -2.71 2.64 -2.70
CA MET A 63 -3.53 1.79 -3.57
C MET A 63 -3.83 0.43 -2.94
N GLU A 64 -2.85 -0.18 -2.26
CA GLU A 64 -3.00 -1.43 -1.48
C GLU A 64 -4.05 -1.30 -0.38
N ALA A 65 -4.02 -0.21 0.39
CA ALA A 65 -4.96 -0.01 1.50
C ALA A 65 -6.36 0.42 1.04
N SER A 66 -6.49 0.97 -0.16
CA SER A 66 -7.75 1.54 -0.64
C SER A 66 -8.60 0.57 -1.45
N ASN A 67 -7.98 -0.48 -2.02
CA ASN A 67 -8.66 -1.40 -2.92
C ASN A 67 -8.85 -2.76 -2.26
N SER A 68 -10.09 -3.24 -2.24
CA SER A 68 -10.35 -4.63 -1.85
C SER A 68 -10.04 -5.54 -3.04
N HIS A 69 -9.18 -6.54 -2.81
CA HIS A 69 -8.76 -7.49 -3.82
C HIS A 69 -8.52 -8.89 -3.24
N ASN A 70 -8.67 -9.90 -4.09
CA ASN A 70 -8.10 -11.22 -3.87
C ASN A 70 -6.64 -11.23 -4.32
N TYR A 71 -5.83 -12.06 -3.69
CA TYR A 71 -4.43 -12.23 -4.06
C TYR A 71 -3.94 -13.66 -3.86
N GLU A 72 -2.87 -13.99 -4.58
CA GLU A 72 -2.02 -15.15 -4.30
C GLU A 72 -0.71 -14.65 -3.69
N ARG A 73 -0.26 -15.29 -2.61
CA ARG A 73 1.04 -15.00 -2.02
C ARG A 73 2.13 -15.78 -2.76
N LEU A 74 3.07 -15.06 -3.36
CA LEU A 74 4.20 -15.65 -4.07
C LEU A 74 5.31 -16.11 -3.11
N SER A 75 6.20 -16.99 -3.57
CA SER A 75 7.31 -17.52 -2.77
C SER A 75 8.30 -16.45 -2.29
N ASN A 76 8.41 -15.33 -3.02
CA ASN A 76 9.21 -14.16 -2.64
C ASN A 76 8.47 -13.18 -1.70
N LYS A 77 7.31 -13.58 -1.17
CA LYS A 77 6.42 -12.78 -0.32
C LYS A 77 5.77 -11.57 -1.02
N GLU A 78 5.88 -11.44 -2.33
CA GLU A 78 5.07 -10.48 -3.09
C GLU A 78 3.64 -11.00 -3.26
N GLU A 79 2.70 -10.10 -3.51
CA GLU A 79 1.32 -10.47 -3.83
C GLU A 79 1.11 -10.37 -5.33
N ARG A 80 0.40 -11.36 -5.88
CA ARG A 80 -0.20 -11.28 -7.20
C ARG A 80 -1.69 -11.03 -7.03
N TRP A 81 -2.17 -9.88 -7.46
CA TRP A 81 -3.60 -9.58 -7.38
C TRP A 81 -4.35 -10.33 -8.48
N THR A 82 -5.44 -11.00 -8.13
CA THR A 82 -6.20 -11.85 -9.07
C THR A 82 -7.56 -11.25 -9.42
N LYS A 83 -8.14 -10.45 -8.52
CA LYS A 83 -9.45 -9.81 -8.71
C LYS A 83 -9.60 -8.62 -7.78
N HIS A 84 -10.06 -7.48 -8.29
CA HIS A 84 -10.52 -6.36 -7.46
C HIS A 84 -12.05 -6.29 -7.45
N TRP A 85 -12.61 -5.68 -6.40
CA TRP A 85 -14.03 -5.37 -6.37
C TRP A 85 -14.26 -3.92 -6.80
N ARG A 86 -15.20 -3.69 -7.71
CA ARG A 86 -15.63 -2.34 -8.06
C ARG A 86 -16.71 -1.88 -7.07
N PRO A 87 -16.53 -0.77 -6.35
CA PRO A 87 -17.69 -0.07 -5.82
C PRO A 87 -18.51 0.44 -7.01
N TYR A 88 -19.82 0.20 -6.91
CA TYR A 88 -20.92 0.43 -7.86
C TYR A 88 -20.68 1.46 -8.98
#